data_AF-A0AAW3B004-F1
#
_entry.id   AF-A0AAW3B004-F1
#
_cell.length_a   1.000
_cell.length_b   1.000
_cell.length_c   1.000
_cell.angle_alpha   90.00
_cell.angle_beta   90.00
_cell.angle_gamma   90.00
#
_symmetry.space_group_name_H-M   'P 1'
#
loop_
_entity.id
_entity.type
_entity.pdbx_description
1 polymer ?
#
loop_
_entity_poly.entity_id
_entity_poly.type
_entity_poly.pdbx_seq_one_letter_code
_entity_poly.pdbx_strand_id
1 'polypeptide(L)'
;MLQRSCTSRMLACTTALLKRSGKPGDLPDYKQAYLPYDIVPTKMELDRERRKFMHAYSGRMEHRKMVEVKDVPQNMYTYGKEGMSIPISIFKDQTDPVIGPEWTYPGIFENKIVSQHWYMEELFDREKSNTFESPWQRQVLDNQVKRRLGKVAWRMSMLNIKTIDIFHKERGPSKRPGAADVKAPQLAKKK
;
A
#
# COMPACT_ATOMS: atom_id res chain seq x y z
N MET A 1 24.38 -33.50 -5.01
CA MET A 1 23.29 -32.65 -5.54
C MET A 1 22.07 -32.48 -4.60
N LEU A 2 22.00 -33.14 -3.44
CA LEU A 2 20.81 -33.13 -2.54
C LEU A 2 20.69 -31.92 -1.59
N GLN A 3 21.77 -31.20 -1.29
CA GLN A 3 21.74 -30.08 -0.31
C GLN A 3 21.02 -28.81 -0.80
N ARG A 4 20.91 -28.59 -2.12
CA ARG A 4 20.30 -27.36 -2.68
C ARG A 4 18.77 -27.39 -2.73
N SER A 5 18.15 -28.57 -2.76
CA SER A 5 16.68 -28.71 -2.82
C SER A 5 16.01 -28.54 -1.46
N CYS A 6 16.64 -29.02 -0.39
CA CYS A 6 16.09 -28.95 0.96
C CYS A 6 16.08 -27.51 1.50
N THR A 7 17.15 -26.75 1.24
CA THR A 7 17.25 -25.33 1.63
C THR A 7 16.25 -24.45 0.88
N SER A 8 16.04 -24.69 -0.43
CA SER A 8 15.07 -23.95 -1.23
C SER A 8 13.62 -24.20 -0.81
N ARG A 9 13.26 -25.43 -0.42
CA ARG A 9 11.92 -25.76 0.08
C ARG A 9 11.66 -25.16 1.46
N MET A 10 12.64 -25.23 2.37
CA MET A 10 12.53 -24.58 3.68
C MET A 10 12.37 -23.06 3.58
N LEU A 11 13.12 -22.39 2.68
CA LEU A 11 12.98 -20.95 2.43
C LEU A 11 11.61 -20.57 1.82
N ALA A 12 11.04 -21.41 0.95
CA ALA A 12 9.71 -21.18 0.40
C ALA A 12 8.60 -21.36 1.47
N CYS A 13 8.75 -22.37 2.33
CA CYS A 13 7.82 -22.58 3.45
C CYS A 13 7.89 -21.44 4.47
N THR A 14 9.09 -20.97 4.85
CA THR A 14 9.22 -19.85 5.78
C THR A 14 8.67 -18.55 5.21
N THR A 15 8.93 -18.24 3.93
CA THR A 15 8.35 -17.06 3.29
C THR A 15 6.82 -17.13 3.15
N ALA A 16 6.25 -18.31 2.92
CA ALA A 16 4.79 -18.49 2.90
C ALA A 16 4.18 -18.36 4.31
N LEU A 17 4.84 -18.91 5.33
CA LEU A 17 4.43 -18.78 6.73
C LEU A 17 4.50 -17.32 7.18
N LEU A 18 5.56 -16.59 6.85
CA LEU A 18 5.70 -15.15 7.13
C LEU A 18 4.60 -14.30 6.47
N LYS A 19 4.11 -14.70 5.29
CA LYS A 19 3.00 -14.02 4.60
C LYS A 19 1.63 -14.27 5.24
N ARG A 20 1.48 -15.35 6.00
CA ARG A 20 0.22 -15.73 6.68
C ARG A 20 0.23 -15.38 8.16
N SER A 21 1.40 -15.33 8.80
CA SER A 21 1.55 -14.95 10.20
C SER A 21 1.20 -13.47 10.42
N GLY A 22 0.47 -13.17 11.49
CA GLY A 22 0.14 -11.79 11.88
C GLY A 22 -1.04 -11.17 11.12
N LYS A 23 -1.81 -11.97 10.38
CA LYS A 23 -3.07 -11.52 9.78
C LYS A 23 -4.26 -11.90 10.67
N PRO A 24 -5.28 -11.04 10.80
CA PRO A 24 -6.49 -11.39 11.54
C PRO A 24 -7.18 -12.58 10.85
N GLY A 25 -7.53 -13.60 11.62
CA GLY A 25 -8.30 -14.75 11.15
C GLY A 25 -9.79 -14.42 11.01
N ASP A 26 -10.29 -13.61 11.94
CA ASP A 26 -11.67 -13.16 12.00
C ASP A 26 -11.74 -11.64 11.79
N LEU A 27 -12.84 -11.18 11.18
CA LEU A 27 -13.11 -9.76 10.91
C LEU A 27 -14.40 -9.36 11.64
N PRO A 28 -14.31 -8.89 12.90
CA PRO A 28 -15.45 -8.34 13.62
C PRO A 28 -16.06 -7.12 12.93
N ASP A 29 -17.37 -6.95 13.08
CA ASP A 29 -18.13 -5.85 12.50
C ASP A 29 -17.89 -4.52 13.25
N TYR A 30 -18.09 -3.41 12.54
CA TYR A 30 -18.12 -2.08 13.16
C TYR A 30 -19.39 -1.89 14.00
N LYS A 31 -19.26 -1.19 15.13
CA LYS A 31 -20.38 -0.79 15.97
C LYS A 31 -20.42 0.73 16.11
N GLN A 32 -21.61 1.31 16.03
CA GLN A 32 -21.83 2.73 16.30
C GLN A 32 -22.16 2.90 17.79
N ALA A 33 -21.33 3.63 18.53
CA ALA A 33 -21.53 3.93 19.95
C ALA A 33 -22.49 5.12 20.14
N TYR A 34 -22.35 6.16 19.33
CA TYR A 34 -23.25 7.32 19.30
C TYR A 34 -23.31 7.94 17.90
N LEU A 35 -24.35 8.72 17.60
CA LEU A 35 -24.47 9.39 16.30
C LEU A 35 -23.70 10.72 16.28
N PRO A 36 -22.96 11.02 15.21
CA PRO A 36 -22.18 12.26 15.11
C PRO A 36 -23.01 13.48 14.69
N TYR A 37 -24.32 13.32 14.51
CA TYR A 37 -25.24 14.37 14.10
C TYR A 37 -26.59 14.18 14.79
N ASP A 38 -27.29 15.28 15.02
CA ASP A 38 -28.67 15.26 15.57
C ASP A 38 -29.72 15.15 14.45
N ILE A 39 -29.39 15.63 13.25
CA ILE A 39 -30.29 15.64 12.08
C ILE A 39 -29.92 14.47 11.18
N VAL A 40 -30.85 13.53 11.02
CA VAL A 40 -30.65 12.33 10.21
C VAL A 40 -30.66 12.68 8.71
N PRO A 41 -29.61 12.32 7.94
CA PRO A 41 -29.58 12.53 6.50
C PRO A 41 -30.68 11.76 5.77
N THR A 42 -31.21 12.36 4.71
CA THR A 42 -32.16 11.70 3.83
C THR A 42 -31.46 10.62 2.98
N LYS A 43 -32.21 9.60 2.54
CA LYS A 43 -31.66 8.55 1.66
C LYS A 43 -31.05 9.12 0.37
N MET A 44 -31.65 10.18 -0.16
CA MET A 44 -31.14 10.87 -1.35
C MET A 44 -29.76 11.49 -1.10
N GLU A 45 -29.52 12.09 0.06
CA GLU A 45 -28.22 12.64 0.45
C GLU A 45 -27.17 11.53 0.64
N LEU A 46 -27.55 10.42 1.29
CA LEU A 46 -26.67 9.25 1.43
C LEU A 46 -26.22 8.72 0.06
N ASP A 47 -27.16 8.51 -0.86
CA ASP A 47 -26.87 7.99 -2.20
C ASP A 47 -26.09 9.01 -3.05
N ARG A 48 -26.30 10.31 -2.84
CA ARG A 48 -25.57 11.38 -3.53
C ARG A 48 -24.12 11.42 -3.07
N GLU A 49 -23.87 11.42 -1.76
CA GLU A 49 -22.50 11.42 -1.23
C GLU A 49 -21.78 10.13 -1.62
N ARG A 50 -22.43 8.97 -1.45
CA ARG A 50 -21.85 7.69 -1.84
C ARG A 50 -21.40 7.66 -3.30
N ARG A 51 -22.20 8.21 -4.23
CA ARG A 51 -21.84 8.30 -5.65
C ARG A 51 -20.59 9.15 -5.91
N LYS A 52 -20.35 10.21 -5.13
CA LYS A 52 -19.13 11.04 -5.27
C LYS A 52 -17.87 10.25 -4.91
N PHE A 53 -17.95 9.33 -3.95
CA PHE A 53 -16.81 8.55 -3.46
C PHE A 53 -16.56 7.24 -4.21
N MET A 54 -17.40 6.88 -5.19
CA MET A 54 -17.20 5.69 -6.04
C MET A 54 -15.94 5.76 -6.89
N HIS A 55 -15.41 6.96 -7.13
CA HIS A 55 -14.23 7.16 -7.96
C HIS A 55 -13.21 8.04 -7.23
N ALA A 56 -11.94 7.68 -7.32
CA ALA A 56 -10.84 8.45 -6.74
C ALA A 56 -9.66 8.52 -7.72
N TYR A 57 -8.85 9.57 -7.60
CA TYR A 57 -7.62 9.68 -8.38
C TYR A 57 -6.50 8.84 -7.74
N SER A 58 -5.84 8.05 -8.57
CA SER A 58 -4.59 7.34 -8.24
C SER A 58 -3.42 8.05 -8.92
N GLY A 59 -2.43 8.44 -8.12
CA GLY A 59 -1.29 9.24 -8.58
C GLY A 59 -1.58 10.74 -8.64
N ARG A 60 -0.51 11.54 -8.75
CA ARG A 60 -0.54 13.02 -8.66
C ARG A 60 0.23 13.73 -9.77
N MET A 61 0.99 12.99 -10.59
CA MET A 61 1.72 13.51 -11.74
C MET A 61 1.01 13.16 -13.05
N GLU A 62 1.73 13.24 -14.17
CA GLU A 62 1.25 12.94 -15.53
C GLU A 62 0.48 11.61 -15.64
N HIS A 63 0.95 10.55 -14.97
CA HIS A 63 0.30 9.23 -14.98
C HIS A 63 -0.90 9.13 -14.00
N ARG A 64 -1.56 10.25 -13.70
CA ARG A 64 -2.74 10.30 -12.83
C ARG A 64 -3.93 9.69 -13.56
N LYS A 65 -4.60 8.74 -12.90
CA LYS A 65 -5.76 8.04 -13.45
C LYS A 65 -6.91 8.00 -12.45
N MET A 66 -8.14 8.06 -12.96
CA MET A 66 -9.33 7.83 -12.14
C MET A 66 -9.55 6.32 -11.98
N VAL A 67 -9.81 5.88 -10.76
CA VAL A 67 -9.99 4.47 -10.42
C VAL A 67 -11.27 4.32 -9.60
N GLU A 68 -11.99 3.24 -9.84
CA GLU A 68 -13.16 2.86 -9.05
C GLU A 68 -12.73 2.36 -7.67
N VAL A 69 -13.36 2.89 -6.63
CA VAL A 69 -13.13 2.51 -5.23
C VAL A 69 -14.01 1.32 -4.92
N LYS A 70 -13.39 0.21 -4.51
CA LYS A 70 -14.12 -0.98 -4.03
C LYS A 70 -14.62 -0.74 -2.60
N ASP A 71 -15.74 -1.39 -2.28
CA ASP A 71 -16.32 -1.43 -0.92
C ASP A 71 -16.63 -0.05 -0.33
N VAL A 72 -17.22 0.84 -1.13
CA VAL A 72 -17.70 2.15 -0.63
C VAL A 72 -18.84 1.95 0.38
N PRO A 73 -18.70 2.46 1.62
CA PRO A 73 -19.70 2.35 2.67
C PRO A 73 -21.08 2.86 2.24
N GLN A 74 -22.13 2.34 2.87
CA GLN A 74 -23.50 2.79 2.61
C GLN A 74 -23.77 4.20 3.16
N ASN A 75 -23.24 4.51 4.36
CA ASN A 75 -23.37 5.82 4.99
C ASN A 75 -22.02 6.51 5.09
N MET A 76 -21.79 7.53 4.26
CA MET A 76 -20.56 8.32 4.25
C MET A 76 -20.45 9.32 5.41
N TYR A 77 -21.56 9.68 6.06
CA TYR A 77 -21.57 10.68 7.13
C TYR A 77 -21.06 10.11 8.46
N THR A 78 -21.30 8.82 8.71
CA THR A 78 -20.85 8.15 9.94
C THR A 78 -19.53 7.38 9.77
N TYR A 79 -19.19 7.00 8.53
CA TYR A 79 -18.00 6.17 8.30
C TYR A 79 -16.69 6.91 8.58
N GLY A 80 -15.90 6.38 9.53
CA GLY A 80 -14.54 6.85 9.81
C GLY A 80 -14.46 8.28 10.37
N LYS A 81 -15.60 8.86 10.74
CA LYS A 81 -15.72 10.11 11.49
C LYS A 81 -15.99 9.76 12.94
N GLU A 82 -16.92 10.43 13.58
CA GLU A 82 -17.12 10.35 15.01
C GLU A 82 -18.15 9.27 15.41
N GLY A 83 -17.99 8.71 16.62
CA GLY A 83 -18.97 7.84 17.26
C GLY A 83 -18.96 6.37 16.84
N MET A 84 -18.11 5.97 15.89
CA MET A 84 -17.89 4.57 15.52
C MET A 84 -16.82 3.94 16.42
N SER A 85 -17.05 2.72 16.92
CA SER A 85 -16.01 1.93 17.61
C SER A 85 -15.27 1.05 16.62
N ILE A 86 -13.93 1.11 16.66
CA ILE A 86 -13.07 0.35 15.75
C ILE A 86 -12.68 -0.97 16.43
N PRO A 87 -12.87 -2.14 15.79
CA PRO A 87 -12.59 -3.42 16.41
C PRO A 87 -11.09 -3.76 16.35
N ILE A 88 -10.30 -3.01 17.12
CA ILE A 88 -8.84 -3.15 17.29
C ILE A 88 -8.44 -3.37 18.75
N SER A 89 -9.41 -3.69 19.63
CA SER A 89 -9.13 -4.07 21.01
C SER A 89 -8.27 -5.34 21.07
N ILE A 90 -7.32 -5.38 22.01
CA ILE A 90 -6.36 -6.49 22.15
C ILE A 90 -6.53 -7.19 23.49
N PHE A 91 -6.79 -6.42 24.56
CA PHE A 91 -6.97 -6.95 25.90
C PHE A 91 -8.43 -7.32 26.16
N LYS A 92 -8.64 -8.32 27.04
CA LYS A 92 -9.99 -8.80 27.40
C LYS A 92 -10.89 -7.70 27.97
N ASP A 93 -10.32 -6.83 28.80
CA ASP A 93 -11.05 -5.76 29.47
C ASP A 93 -11.04 -4.44 28.68
N GLN A 94 -10.35 -4.41 27.53
CA GLN A 94 -10.30 -3.23 26.68
C GLN A 94 -11.53 -3.19 25.79
N THR A 95 -12.39 -2.19 26.02
CA THR A 95 -13.48 -1.89 25.09
C THR A 95 -12.92 -1.39 23.75
N ASP A 96 -13.63 -1.65 22.67
CA ASP A 96 -13.26 -1.11 21.36
C ASP A 96 -13.17 0.43 21.40
N PRO A 97 -12.05 1.03 20.94
CA PRO A 97 -11.87 2.46 20.97
C PRO A 97 -12.89 3.16 20.06
N VAL A 98 -13.54 4.18 20.61
CA VAL A 98 -14.50 5.03 19.89
C VAL A 98 -13.76 6.21 19.25
N ILE A 99 -14.07 6.49 17.98
CA ILE A 99 -13.51 7.64 17.29
C ILE A 99 -14.15 8.92 17.84
N GLY A 100 -13.34 9.77 18.48
CA GLY A 100 -13.74 11.10 18.94
C GLY A 100 -13.78 12.17 17.84
N PRO A 101 -14.01 13.44 18.21
CA PRO A 101 -14.14 14.54 17.26
C PRO A 101 -12.81 14.92 16.60
N GLU A 102 -12.89 15.41 15.37
CA GLU A 102 -11.74 15.54 14.47
C GLU A 102 -10.60 16.41 15.05
N TRP A 103 -10.93 17.56 15.64
CA TRP A 103 -9.95 18.51 16.18
C TRP A 103 -9.18 17.99 17.40
N THR A 104 -9.65 16.91 18.04
CA THR A 104 -8.92 16.30 19.16
C THR A 104 -7.75 15.45 18.70
N TYR A 105 -7.71 15.07 17.42
CA TYR A 105 -6.58 14.36 16.83
C TYR A 105 -5.50 15.37 16.39
N PRO A 106 -4.32 15.37 17.04
CA PRO A 106 -3.31 16.39 16.80
C PRO A 106 -2.78 16.32 15.37
N GLY A 107 -2.70 17.49 14.73
CA GLY A 107 -2.12 17.63 13.39
C GLY A 107 -2.94 16.95 12.27
N ILE A 108 -4.18 16.53 12.50
CA ILE A 108 -4.98 15.85 11.47
C ILE A 108 -5.20 16.73 10.23
N PHE A 109 -5.45 18.03 10.41
CA PHE A 109 -5.63 18.97 9.29
C PHE A 109 -4.33 19.16 8.50
N GLU A 110 -3.20 19.21 9.19
CA GLU A 110 -1.87 19.29 8.57
C GLU A 110 -1.54 17.99 7.81
N ASN A 111 -1.84 16.84 8.41
CA ASN A 111 -1.61 15.54 7.81
C ASN A 111 -2.47 15.31 6.56
N LYS A 112 -3.67 15.89 6.46
CA LYS A 112 -4.47 15.82 5.22
C LYS A 112 -3.75 16.45 4.02
N ILE A 113 -2.93 17.48 4.26
CA ILE A 113 -2.11 18.12 3.24
C ILE A 113 -0.88 17.26 2.95
N VAL A 114 -0.14 16.87 4.00
CA VAL A 114 1.20 16.29 3.87
C VAL A 114 1.19 14.79 3.59
N SER A 115 0.22 14.04 4.11
CA SER A 115 0.16 12.56 4.03
C SER A 115 -0.48 12.09 2.71
N GLN A 116 0.02 12.61 1.60
CA GLN A 116 -0.39 12.24 0.24
C GLN A 116 0.78 11.59 -0.51
N HIS A 117 0.50 11.03 -1.69
CA HIS A 117 1.56 10.47 -2.52
C HIS A 117 2.33 11.59 -3.26
N TRP A 118 3.40 12.07 -2.63
CA TRP A 118 4.27 13.10 -3.20
C TRP A 118 5.34 12.51 -4.12
N TYR A 119 5.41 13.02 -5.35
CA TYR A 119 6.54 12.76 -6.22
C TYR A 119 7.68 13.75 -5.91
N MET A 120 8.94 13.29 -5.99
CA MET A 120 10.07 14.15 -5.63
C MET A 120 10.18 15.39 -6.52
N GLU A 121 9.91 15.26 -7.81
CA GLU A 121 9.98 16.37 -8.77
C GLU A 121 9.02 17.50 -8.36
N GLU A 122 7.75 17.15 -8.06
CA GLU A 122 6.76 18.11 -7.54
C GLU A 122 7.25 18.80 -6.25
N LEU A 123 7.85 18.06 -5.32
CA LEU A 123 8.37 18.62 -4.07
C LEU A 123 9.59 19.53 -4.28
N PHE A 124 10.48 19.19 -5.21
CA PHE A 124 11.62 20.04 -5.55
C PHE A 124 11.20 21.34 -6.22
N ASP A 125 10.21 21.31 -7.12
CA ASP A 125 9.67 22.51 -7.75
C ASP A 125 9.04 23.45 -6.73
N ARG A 126 8.32 22.89 -5.75
CA ARG A 126 7.74 23.63 -4.62
C ARG A 126 8.81 24.18 -3.67
N GLU A 127 9.89 23.45 -3.42
CA GLU A 127 11.01 23.95 -2.64
C GLU A 127 11.69 25.13 -3.33
N LYS A 128 11.97 25.00 -4.64
CA LYS A 128 12.62 26.03 -5.45
C LYS A 128 11.82 27.32 -5.52
N SER A 129 10.50 27.20 -5.60
CA SER A 129 9.57 28.33 -5.60
C SER A 129 9.17 28.79 -4.20
N ASN A 130 9.60 28.10 -3.14
CA ASN A 130 9.19 28.30 -1.76
C ASN A 130 7.65 28.33 -1.58
N THR A 131 6.94 27.44 -2.29
CA THR A 131 5.46 27.35 -2.33
C THR A 131 4.92 26.06 -1.71
N PHE A 132 5.55 25.60 -0.64
CA PHE A 132 5.02 24.47 0.12
C PHE A 132 3.65 24.83 0.72
N GLU A 133 2.68 23.91 0.58
CA GLU A 133 1.35 24.04 1.22
C GLU A 133 1.43 23.83 2.73
N SER A 134 2.48 23.14 3.19
CA SER A 134 2.73 22.86 4.60
C SER A 134 4.24 22.89 4.87
N PRO A 135 4.69 23.42 6.02
CA PRO A 135 6.10 23.38 6.42
C PRO A 135 6.67 21.95 6.49
N TRP A 136 5.84 20.93 6.74
CA TRP A 136 6.29 19.54 6.86
C TRP A 136 6.59 18.89 5.50
N GLN A 137 6.18 19.49 4.38
CA GLN A 137 6.53 18.99 3.05
C GLN A 137 8.05 18.99 2.81
N ARG A 138 8.79 19.90 3.45
CA ARG A 138 10.25 19.90 3.45
C ARG A 138 10.82 18.61 4.07
N GLN A 139 10.28 18.19 5.21
CA GLN A 139 10.69 16.93 5.85
C GLN A 139 10.33 15.71 4.97
N VAL A 140 9.19 15.74 4.28
CA VAL A 140 8.83 14.68 3.32
C VAL A 140 9.87 14.60 2.21
N LEU A 141 10.26 15.73 1.62
CA LEU A 141 11.30 15.78 0.58
C LEU A 141 12.62 15.20 1.10
N ASP A 142 13.10 15.65 2.25
CA ASP A 142 14.33 15.15 2.88
C ASP A 142 14.31 13.63 3.07
N ASN A 143 13.20 13.09 3.57
CA ASN A 143 13.03 11.66 3.77
C ASN A 143 13.04 10.89 2.44
N GLN A 144 12.46 11.45 1.37
CA GLN A 144 12.51 10.84 0.05
C GLN A 144 13.93 10.82 -0.52
N VAL A 145 14.69 11.90 -0.36
CA VAL A 145 16.09 11.99 -0.76
C VAL A 145 16.93 10.97 0.02
N LYS A 146 16.83 10.95 1.34
CA LYS A 146 17.51 9.97 2.21
C LYS A 146 17.20 8.52 1.80
N ARG A 147 15.93 8.21 1.50
CA ARG A 147 15.53 6.86 1.03
C ARG A 147 16.21 6.50 -0.30
N ARG A 148 16.30 7.43 -1.24
CA ARG A 148 16.95 7.18 -2.54
C ARG A 148 18.46 7.04 -2.40
N LEU A 149 19.10 7.91 -1.62
CA LEU A 149 20.51 7.79 -1.29
C LEU A 149 20.80 6.48 -0.57
N GLY A 150 19.95 6.06 0.37
CA GLY A 150 20.05 4.77 1.04
C GLY A 150 20.02 3.57 0.07
N LYS A 151 19.17 3.63 -0.96
CA LYS A 151 19.13 2.60 -2.02
C LYS A 151 20.44 2.57 -2.83
N VAL A 152 21.05 3.72 -3.10
CA VAL A 152 22.35 3.81 -3.79
C VAL A 152 23.47 3.30 -2.89
N ALA A 153 23.53 3.76 -1.64
CA ALA A 153 24.53 3.34 -0.65
C ALA A 153 24.51 1.82 -0.44
N TRP A 154 23.33 1.23 -0.32
CA TRP A 154 23.19 -0.24 -0.22
C TRP A 154 23.73 -0.96 -1.45
N ARG A 155 23.46 -0.45 -2.66
CA ARG A 155 24.01 -1.04 -3.90
C ARG A 155 25.52 -0.96 -3.94
N MET A 156 26.11 0.18 -3.59
CA MET A 156 27.56 0.36 -3.55
C MET A 156 28.22 -0.58 -2.54
N SER A 157 27.62 -0.74 -1.35
CA SER A 157 28.07 -1.73 -0.37
C SER A 157 28.06 -3.16 -0.92
N MET A 158 27.04 -3.52 -1.70
CA MET A 158 26.96 -4.84 -2.32
C MET A 158 27.94 -5.03 -3.48
N LEU A 159 28.22 -3.97 -4.27
CA LEU A 159 29.22 -3.98 -5.32
C LEU A 159 30.65 -4.20 -4.78
N ASN A 160 30.94 -3.68 -3.59
CA ASN A 160 32.21 -3.93 -2.91
C ASN A 160 32.39 -5.42 -2.54
N ILE A 161 31.30 -6.14 -2.29
CA ILE A 161 31.35 -7.57 -1.96
C ILE A 161 31.48 -8.42 -3.23
N LYS A 162 30.76 -8.05 -4.29
CA LYS A 162 30.75 -8.76 -5.58
C LYS A 162 30.19 -7.86 -6.68
N THR A 163 30.62 -8.08 -7.92
CA THR A 163 30.01 -7.43 -9.08
C THR A 163 28.53 -7.82 -9.21
N ILE A 164 27.68 -6.82 -9.45
CA ILE A 164 26.23 -6.98 -9.60
C ILE A 164 25.79 -6.29 -10.88
N ASP A 165 25.57 -7.08 -11.92
CA ASP A 165 25.02 -6.59 -13.18
C ASP A 165 23.49 -6.48 -13.07
N ILE A 166 23.00 -5.26 -13.23
CA ILE A 166 21.57 -4.96 -13.07
C ILE A 166 20.81 -5.42 -14.32
N PHE A 167 19.71 -6.14 -14.13
CA PHE A 167 18.78 -6.57 -15.19
C PHE A 167 19.34 -7.53 -16.27
N HIS A 168 20.45 -8.20 -16.00
CA HIS A 168 21.01 -9.18 -16.94
C HIS A 168 20.32 -10.56 -16.89
N LYS A 169 19.53 -10.83 -15.85
CA LYS A 169 18.75 -12.07 -15.72
C LYS A 169 17.38 -11.88 -16.34
N GLU A 170 16.90 -12.89 -17.07
CA GLU A 170 15.51 -12.92 -17.52
C GLU A 170 14.54 -12.77 -16.35
N ARG A 171 13.56 -11.88 -16.52
CA ARG A 171 12.54 -11.59 -15.52
C ARG A 171 11.37 -12.56 -15.68
N GLY A 172 11.28 -13.53 -14.79
CA GLY A 172 10.22 -14.53 -14.80
C GLY A 172 10.79 -15.94 -14.60
N PRO A 173 9.99 -17.00 -14.76
CA PRO A 173 10.51 -18.35 -14.76
C PRO A 173 11.44 -18.52 -15.97
N SER A 174 12.75 -18.36 -15.73
CA SER A 174 13.76 -18.89 -16.63
C SER A 174 13.53 -20.40 -16.68
N LYS A 175 13.24 -20.95 -17.86
CA LYS A 175 13.42 -22.39 -18.09
C LYS A 175 14.88 -22.64 -17.73
N ARG A 176 15.14 -23.33 -16.61
CA ARG A 176 16.49 -23.76 -16.27
C ARG A 176 17.03 -24.50 -17.50
N PRO A 177 18.24 -24.19 -18.00
CA PRO A 177 18.85 -25.02 -19.02
C PRO A 177 18.97 -26.42 -18.42
N GLY A 178 18.22 -27.38 -18.96
CA GLY A 178 18.10 -28.74 -18.42
C GLY A 178 16.67 -29.23 -18.12
N ALA A 179 15.62 -28.40 -18.26
CA ALA A 179 14.25 -28.92 -18.31
C ALA A 179 13.99 -29.51 -19.72
N ALA A 180 14.21 -30.82 -19.87
CA ALA A 180 13.87 -31.57 -21.07
C ALA A 180 12.34 -31.55 -21.27
N ASP A 181 11.86 -30.68 -22.16
CA ASP A 181 10.60 -30.92 -22.84
C ASP A 181 10.89 -31.85 -24.02
N VAL A 182 10.67 -33.14 -23.77
CA VAL A 182 10.52 -34.14 -24.81
C VAL A 182 9.32 -33.74 -25.66
N LYS A 183 9.58 -33.28 -26.88
CA LYS A 183 8.82 -33.59 -28.11
C LYS A 183 9.54 -32.97 -29.31
N ALA A 184 10.53 -33.70 -29.81
CA ALA A 184 10.99 -33.53 -31.17
C ALA A 184 9.83 -33.91 -32.12
N PRO A 185 9.43 -33.05 -33.07
CA PRO A 185 8.52 -33.49 -34.13
C PRO A 185 9.30 -34.45 -35.04
N GLN A 186 8.80 -35.68 -35.14
CA GLN A 186 9.30 -36.69 -36.05
C GLN A 186 9.26 -36.16 -37.50
N LEU A 187 10.41 -36.19 -38.15
CA LEU A 187 10.57 -36.04 -39.60
C LEU A 187 9.73 -37.11 -40.32
N ALA A 188 8.56 -36.74 -40.82
CA ALA A 188 7.86 -37.51 -41.83
C ALA A 188 8.49 -37.20 -43.20
N LYS A 189 9.47 -38.03 -43.61
CA LYS A 189 9.87 -38.16 -45.01
C LYS A 189 8.64 -38.57 -45.82
N LYS A 190 8.21 -37.75 -46.77
CA LYS A 190 7.40 -38.22 -47.90
C LYS A 190 8.31 -38.34 -49.12
N LYS A 191 8.21 -39.51 -49.74
CA LYS A 191 8.71 -39.86 -51.07
C LYS A 191 8.12 -38.93 -52.13
#